data_AF-A0A2M7PTH4-F1
#
_entry.id   AF-A0A2M7PTH4-F1
#
_cell.length_a   1.000
_cell.length_b   1.000
_cell.length_c   1.000
_cell.angle_alpha   90.00
_cell.angle_beta   90.00
_cell.angle_gamma   90.00
#
_symmetry.space_group_name_H-M   'P 1'
#
loop_
_entity.id
_entity.type
_entity.pdbx_description
1 polymer ?
#
loop_
_entity_poly.entity_id
_entity_poly.type
_entity_poly.pdbx_seq_one_letter_code
_entity_poly.pdbx_strand_id
1 'polypeptide(L)'
;MEVIIMNKSDNDTFQKNVDQFLIQHRSILDVMTKYQESNARVNRAIAKAVTQCGCLKINAKKQIIPSNTKLTEIHKFMDNHLEGSLCDSCKEIIETEMGSSLFYVAAICSILNLDFNDIIK
;
A
#
# COMPACT_ATOMS: atom_id res chain seq x y z
N MET A 1 13.80 5.97 -10.25
CA MET A 1 12.88 5.45 -9.22
C MET A 1 12.46 4.08 -9.70
N GLU A 2 13.30 3.08 -9.42
CA GLU A 2 12.93 1.69 -9.67
C GLU A 2 11.92 1.33 -8.59
N VAL A 3 10.65 1.22 -8.98
CA VAL A 3 9.73 0.35 -8.26
C VAL A 3 10.39 -1.02 -8.32
N ILE A 4 10.81 -1.57 -7.18
CA ILE A 4 11.26 -2.95 -7.11
C ILE A 4 10.03 -3.79 -7.44
N ILE A 5 9.85 -4.10 -8.71
CA ILE A 5 8.93 -5.14 -9.14
C ILE A 5 9.59 -6.43 -8.64
N MET A 6 9.15 -6.93 -7.49
CA MET A 6 9.52 -8.27 -7.04
C MET A 6 9.13 -9.24 -8.15
N ASN A 7 10.09 -10.01 -8.64
CA ASN A 7 9.83 -10.99 -9.68
C ASN A 7 8.93 -12.09 -9.10
N LYS A 8 8.22 -12.83 -9.96
CA LYS A 8 7.30 -13.91 -9.56
C LYS A 8 7.93 -14.88 -8.53
N SER A 9 9.21 -15.19 -8.69
CA SER A 9 10.00 -16.02 -7.75
C SER A 9 10.12 -15.42 -6.34
N ASP A 10 10.23 -14.10 -6.25
CA ASP A 10 10.48 -13.37 -5.01
C ASP A 10 9.17 -13.23 -4.21
N ASN A 11 8.04 -13.06 -4.91
CA ASN A 11 6.70 -13.06 -4.33
C ASN A 11 6.30 -14.44 -3.79
N ASP A 12 6.60 -15.51 -4.54
CA ASP A 12 6.39 -16.89 -4.06
C ASP A 12 7.23 -17.18 -2.81
N THR A 13 8.49 -16.71 -2.81
CA THR A 13 9.39 -16.83 -1.66
C THR A 13 8.88 -16.01 -0.48
N PHE A 14 8.38 -14.80 -0.72
CA PHE A 14 7.77 -13.96 0.30
C PHE A 14 6.55 -14.64 0.93
N GLN A 15 5.59 -15.09 0.14
CA GLN A 15 4.37 -15.75 0.66
C GLN A 15 4.71 -17.02 1.46
N LYS A 16 5.67 -17.82 1.00
CA LYS A 16 6.18 -19.00 1.73
C LYS A 16 6.83 -18.63 3.06
N ASN A 17 7.67 -17.59 3.06
CA ASN A 17 8.30 -17.11 4.28
C ASN A 17 7.23 -16.60 5.27
N VAL A 18 6.25 -15.84 4.81
CA VAL A 18 5.12 -15.38 5.63
C VAL A 18 4.38 -16.55 6.28
N ASP A 19 4.07 -17.61 5.53
CA ASP A 19 3.40 -18.81 6.06
C ASP A 19 4.20 -19.47 7.19
N GLN A 20 5.54 -19.51 7.08
CA GLN A 20 6.42 -20.01 8.14
C GLN A 20 6.40 -19.15 9.42
N PHE A 21 6.07 -17.86 9.32
CA PHE A 21 5.95 -16.97 10.48
C PHE A 21 4.56 -17.00 11.14
N LEU A 22 3.56 -17.67 10.55
CA LEU A 22 2.20 -17.80 11.10
C LEU A 22 2.05 -18.86 12.20
N ILE A 23 3.15 -19.37 12.77
CA ILE A 23 3.15 -20.38 13.83
C ILE A 23 2.30 -19.93 15.04
N GLN A 24 2.22 -18.61 15.28
CA GLN A 24 1.32 -17.99 16.26
C GLN A 24 0.33 -17.08 15.51
N HIS A 25 -0.97 -17.19 15.81
CA HIS A 25 -2.08 -16.47 15.14
C HIS A 25 -2.48 -16.96 13.73
N ARG A 26 -2.61 -18.27 13.56
CA ARG A 26 -3.09 -18.89 12.31
C ARG A 26 -4.61 -18.74 12.08
N SER A 27 -5.36 -18.26 13.07
CA SER A 27 -6.79 -17.98 12.89
C SER A 27 -6.95 -16.88 11.84
N ILE A 28 -7.75 -17.14 10.81
CA ILE A 28 -8.09 -16.11 9.83
C ILE A 28 -8.70 -14.87 10.48
N LEU A 29 -9.42 -15.04 11.60
CA LEU A 29 -9.99 -13.93 12.37
C LEU A 29 -8.88 -13.04 12.96
N ASP A 30 -7.83 -13.64 13.52
CA ASP A 30 -6.70 -12.89 14.07
C ASP A 30 -5.97 -12.12 12.96
N VAL A 31 -5.68 -12.79 11.84
CA VAL A 31 -4.99 -12.18 10.69
C VAL A 31 -5.82 -11.04 10.09
N MET A 32 -7.15 -11.19 9.98
CA MET A 32 -8.04 -10.12 9.51
C MET A 32 -7.99 -8.89 10.42
N THR A 33 -7.99 -9.08 11.75
CA THR A 33 -7.89 -7.94 12.68
C THR A 33 -6.54 -7.24 12.56
N LYS A 34 -5.45 -8.01 12.37
CA LYS A 34 -4.11 -7.46 12.19
C LYS A 34 -3.92 -6.75 10.86
N TYR A 35 -4.53 -7.25 9.80
CA TYR A 35 -4.58 -6.58 8.50
C TYR A 35 -5.30 -5.22 8.59
N GLN A 36 -6.43 -5.16 9.29
CA GLN A 36 -7.14 -3.91 9.53
C GLN A 36 -6.29 -2.92 10.34
N GLU A 37 -5.61 -3.42 11.39
CA GLU A 37 -4.72 -2.61 12.24
C GLU A 37 -3.55 -2.02 11.43
N SER A 38 -2.88 -2.83 10.60
CA SER A 38 -1.78 -2.36 9.75
C SER A 38 -2.24 -1.33 8.72
N ASN A 39 -3.41 -1.53 8.11
CA ASN A 39 -3.97 -0.54 7.18
C ASN A 39 -4.22 0.81 7.86
N ALA A 40 -4.74 0.79 9.10
CA ALA A 40 -4.91 2.01 9.89
C ALA A 40 -3.57 2.70 10.21
N ARG A 41 -2.48 1.95 10.45
CA ARG A 41 -1.15 2.51 10.67
C ARG A 41 -0.56 3.16 9.41
N VAL A 42 -0.71 2.55 8.23
CA VAL A 42 -0.34 3.15 6.94
C VAL A 42 -1.03 4.51 6.76
N ASN A 43 -2.34 4.55 6.93
CA ASN A 43 -3.12 5.79 6.80
C ASN A 43 -2.66 6.86 7.80
N ARG A 44 -2.37 6.46 9.05
CA ARG A 44 -1.85 7.37 10.08
C ARG A 44 -0.47 7.92 9.70
N ALA A 45 0.42 7.10 9.16
CA ALA A 45 1.76 7.54 8.74
C ALA A 45 1.67 8.59 7.62
N ILE A 46 0.81 8.37 6.62
CA ILE A 46 0.54 9.34 5.55
C ILE A 46 -0.07 10.63 6.12
N ALA A 47 -1.07 10.53 7.00
CA ALA A 47 -1.67 11.69 7.64
C ALA A 47 -0.62 12.51 8.41
N LYS A 48 0.27 11.86 9.16
CA LYS A 48 1.35 12.51 9.91
C LYS A 48 2.40 13.16 9.00
N ALA A 49 2.68 12.59 7.83
CA ALA A 49 3.56 13.21 6.84
C ALA A 49 3.04 14.61 6.43
N VAL A 50 1.72 14.79 6.43
CA VAL A 50 1.05 16.06 6.12
C VAL A 50 0.89 16.95 7.35
N THR A 51 0.30 16.42 8.43
CA THR A 51 -0.15 17.24 9.56
C THR A 51 0.90 17.51 10.62
N GLN A 52 1.95 16.69 10.70
CA GLN A 52 3.02 16.81 11.70
C GLN A 52 4.37 17.13 11.06
N CYS A 53 4.76 16.39 10.03
CA CYS A 53 6.04 16.63 9.35
C CYS A 53 5.96 17.80 8.37
N GLY A 54 4.90 17.86 7.55
CA GLY A 54 4.72 18.88 6.51
C GLY A 54 5.56 18.66 5.25
N CYS A 55 6.19 17.48 5.10
CA CYS A 55 6.92 17.12 3.86
C CYS A 55 5.97 16.91 2.67
N LEU A 56 4.72 16.56 2.95
CA LEU A 56 3.62 16.55 2.00
C LEU A 56 2.58 17.60 2.34
N LYS A 57 1.89 18.10 1.32
CA LYS A 57 0.69 18.93 1.44
C LYS A 57 -0.43 18.32 0.61
N ILE A 58 -1.65 18.34 1.14
CA ILE A 58 -2.85 17.92 0.42
C ILE A 58 -3.52 19.16 -0.18
N ASN A 59 -3.57 19.25 -1.51
CA ASN A 59 -4.26 20.30 -2.24
C ASN A 59 -5.62 19.79 -2.73
N ALA A 60 -6.60 19.71 -1.82
CA ALA A 60 -7.93 19.20 -2.11
C ALA A 60 -8.74 20.20 -2.95
N LYS A 61 -8.91 19.90 -4.24
CA LYS A 61 -9.62 20.75 -5.20
C LYS A 61 -10.41 19.90 -6.20
N LYS A 62 -11.53 20.45 -6.69
CA LYS A 62 -12.25 19.85 -7.83
C LYS A 62 -11.36 19.90 -9.06
N GLN A 63 -11.17 18.76 -9.71
CA GLN A 63 -10.40 18.68 -10.95
C GLN A 63 -11.27 19.10 -12.14
N ILE A 64 -10.70 19.92 -13.02
CA ILE A 64 -11.41 20.53 -14.13
C ILE A 64 -11.08 19.73 -15.39
N ILE A 65 -12.08 19.07 -15.97
CA ILE A 65 -11.98 18.37 -17.24
C ILE A 65 -12.67 19.22 -18.31
N PRO A 66 -11.98 19.63 -19.38
CA PRO A 66 -12.60 20.37 -20.48
C PRO A 66 -13.73 19.58 -21.15
N SER A 67 -14.78 20.28 -21.59
CA SER A 67 -16.00 19.66 -22.15
C SER A 67 -15.76 18.83 -23.42
N ASN A 68 -14.67 19.11 -24.16
CA ASN A 68 -14.32 18.41 -25.40
C ASN A 68 -13.26 17.32 -25.20
N THR A 69 -12.95 16.93 -23.96
CA THR A 69 -11.96 15.89 -23.67
C THR A 69 -12.50 14.51 -24.01
N LYS A 70 -11.77 13.75 -24.81
CA LYS A 70 -12.08 12.33 -25.06
C LYS A 70 -11.91 11.53 -23.77
N LEU A 71 -12.72 10.49 -23.57
CA LEU A 71 -12.62 9.61 -22.40
C LEU A 71 -11.20 9.05 -22.19
N THR A 72 -10.52 8.68 -23.28
CA THR A 72 -9.14 8.18 -23.26
C THR A 72 -8.11 9.21 -22.78
N GLU A 73 -8.47 10.49 -22.70
CA GLU A 73 -7.58 11.60 -22.33
C GLU A 73 -7.88 12.19 -20.95
N ILE A 74 -8.93 11.73 -20.26
CA ILE A 74 -9.31 12.25 -18.93
C ILE A 74 -8.16 12.15 -17.92
N HIS A 75 -7.38 11.06 -17.98
CA HIS A 75 -6.24 10.84 -17.09
C HIS A 75 -5.21 12.00 -17.11
N LYS A 76 -5.11 12.74 -18.22
CA LYS A 76 -4.21 13.90 -18.36
C LYS A 76 -4.60 15.07 -17.46
N PHE A 77 -5.83 15.09 -16.96
CA PHE A 77 -6.38 16.16 -16.12
C PHE A 77 -6.53 15.74 -14.64
N MET A 78 -6.15 14.50 -14.30
CA MET A 78 -6.23 13.98 -12.94
C MET A 78 -4.91 14.22 -12.20
N ASP A 79 -4.96 15.10 -11.20
CA ASP A 79 -3.93 15.33 -10.19
C ASP A 79 -4.07 14.25 -9.07
N ASN A 80 -3.02 13.96 -8.31
CA ASN A 80 -3.09 13.07 -7.14
C ASN A 80 -3.39 13.83 -5.83
N HIS A 81 -3.58 15.14 -5.92
CA HIS A 81 -3.84 16.09 -4.84
C HIS A 81 -2.70 16.23 -3.83
N LEU A 82 -1.48 15.80 -4.18
CA LEU A 82 -0.30 15.91 -3.32
C LEU A 82 0.73 16.90 -3.89
N GLU A 83 1.23 17.76 -3.02
CA GLU A 83 2.37 18.63 -3.29
C GLU A 83 3.52 18.31 -2.32
N GLY A 84 4.75 18.37 -2.81
CA GLY A 84 5.95 18.03 -2.05
C GLY A 84 6.44 16.60 -2.29
N SER A 85 7.34 16.14 -1.44
CA SER A 85 7.89 14.78 -1.49
C SER A 85 8.18 14.29 -0.07
N LEU A 86 8.02 12.98 0.15
CA LEU A 86 8.37 12.37 1.42
C LEU A 86 9.85 12.64 1.75
N CYS A 87 10.13 13.07 2.98
CA CYS A 87 11.49 13.03 3.53
C CYS A 87 11.85 11.61 3.94
N ASP A 88 13.14 11.33 4.14
CA ASP A 88 13.65 9.99 4.44
C ASP A 88 12.94 9.35 5.64
N SER A 89 12.72 10.12 6.71
CA SER A 89 12.04 9.62 7.92
C SER A 89 10.58 9.23 7.66
N CYS A 90 9.81 10.06 6.94
CA CYS A 90 8.42 9.72 6.64
C CYS A 90 8.33 8.56 5.65
N LYS A 91 9.27 8.49 4.70
CA LYS A 91 9.36 7.40 3.74
C LYS A 91 9.61 6.07 4.44
N GLU A 92 10.60 5.99 5.32
CA GLU A 92 10.94 4.78 6.08
C GLU A 92 9.75 4.27 6.91
N ILE A 93 9.05 5.18 7.61
CA ILE A 93 7.86 4.81 8.40
C ILE A 93 6.75 4.27 7.50
N ILE A 94 6.45 4.95 6.38
CA ILE A 94 5.39 4.52 5.46
C ILE A 94 5.74 3.17 4.83
N GLU A 95 6.98 2.97 4.39
CA GLU A 95 7.44 1.70 3.81
C GLU A 95 7.34 0.56 4.84
N THR A 96 7.69 0.81 6.10
CA THR A 96 7.59 -0.19 7.18
C THR A 96 6.13 -0.60 7.45
N GLU A 97 5.21 0.36 7.52
CA GLU A 97 3.80 0.07 7.74
C GLU A 97 3.14 -0.59 6.53
N MET A 98 3.53 -0.19 5.31
CA MET A 98 3.08 -0.84 4.07
C MET A 98 3.59 -2.28 3.97
N GLY A 99 4.86 -2.54 4.32
CA GLY A 99 5.41 -3.88 4.40
C GLY A 99 4.66 -4.77 5.41
N SER A 100 4.33 -4.22 6.57
CA SER A 100 3.49 -4.91 7.57
C SER A 100 2.08 -5.22 7.02
N SER A 101 1.48 -4.30 6.26
CA SER A 101 0.18 -4.53 5.63
C SER A 101 0.24 -5.65 4.58
N LEU A 102 1.27 -5.64 3.73
CA LEU A 102 1.50 -6.67 2.71
C LEU A 102 1.78 -8.04 3.31
N PHE A 103 2.49 -8.11 4.45
CA PHE A 103 2.67 -9.34 5.21
C PHE A 103 1.31 -9.99 5.53
N TYR A 104 0.35 -9.21 6.04
CA TYR A 104 -0.97 -9.76 6.37
C TYR A 104 -1.80 -10.11 5.13
N VAL A 105 -1.65 -9.40 4.01
CA VAL A 105 -2.28 -9.81 2.73
C VAL A 105 -1.73 -11.17 2.27
N ALA A 106 -0.41 -11.36 2.28
CA ALA A 106 0.21 -12.62 1.92
C ALA A 106 -0.19 -13.75 2.89
N ALA A 107 -0.32 -13.45 4.19
CA ALA A 107 -0.82 -14.40 5.17
C ALA A 107 -2.25 -14.86 4.87
N ILE A 108 -3.14 -13.93 4.50
CA ILE A 108 -4.50 -14.26 4.06
C ILE A 108 -4.47 -15.14 2.81
N CYS A 109 -3.60 -14.82 1.84
CA CYS A 109 -3.43 -15.65 0.65
C CYS A 109 -3.01 -17.08 1.00
N SER A 110 -2.03 -17.25 1.88
CA SER A 110 -1.59 -18.58 2.35
C SER A 110 -2.70 -19.34 3.06
N ILE A 111 -3.47 -18.70 3.95
CA ILE A 111 -4.58 -19.33 4.67
C ILE A 111 -5.71 -19.77 3.72
N LEU A 112 -6.01 -18.97 2.70
CA LEU A 112 -7.06 -19.24 1.72
C LEU A 112 -6.59 -20.06 0.51
N ASN A 113 -5.32 -20.48 0.49
CA ASN A 113 -4.70 -21.20 -0.63
C ASN A 113 -4.82 -20.43 -1.97
N LEU A 114 -4.56 -19.13 -1.92
CA LEU A 114 -4.50 -18.23 -3.07
C LEU A 114 -3.04 -17.94 -3.44
N ASP A 115 -2.75 -17.77 -4.72
CA ASP A 115 -1.45 -17.29 -5.20
C ASP A 115 -1.39 -15.77 -5.05
N PHE A 116 -0.46 -15.28 -4.23
CA PHE A 116 -0.27 -13.83 -4.00
C PHE A 116 0.02 -13.09 -5.32
N ASN A 117 0.74 -13.70 -6.26
CA ASN A 117 1.00 -13.09 -7.57
C ASN A 117 -0.29 -12.88 -8.38
N ASP A 118 -1.27 -13.77 -8.24
CA ASP A 118 -2.55 -13.62 -8.92
C ASP A 118 -3.36 -12.44 -8.38
N ILE A 119 -3.14 -12.05 -7.12
CA ILE A 119 -3.82 -10.95 -6.45
C ILE A 119 -3.23 -9.58 -6.82
N ILE A 120 -1.91 -9.48 -7.01
CA ILE A 120 -1.20 -8.21 -7.26
C ILE A 120 -1.00 -7.87 -8.75
N LYS A 121 -1.58 -8.67 -9.65
CA LYS A 121 -1.48 -8.50 -11.13
C LYS A 121 -1.98 -7.15 -11.63
#